data_AF-A0A7R7VLV1-F1
#
_entry.id   AF-A0A7R7VLV1-F1
#
_cell.length_a   1.000
_cell.length_b   1.000
_cell.length_c   1.000
_cell.angle_alpha   90.00
_cell.angle_beta   90.00
_cell.angle_gamma   90.00
#
_symmetry.space_group_name_H-M   'P 1'
#
loop_
_entity.id
_entity.type
_entity.pdbx_description
1 polymer ?
#
loop_
_entity_poly.entity_id
_entity_poly.type
_entity_poly.pdbx_seq_one_letter_code
_entity_poly.pdbx_strand_id
1 'polypeptide(L)'
;MSNVFCVAWRVPCPGLRSLSMSPSIAIPLRSACRDPGTSLPSRYSNYTSRQFFGWLAPFTLSTGRPLCVGSNPPPSVAILARPFSSTRYSLSDSTPPVEHGAQLRPEPFSADEIKSIFGKAKVSPIVANRVLAVLQSRREAGTLDLDLPEDITHSVRKPSLDAALKFLRANYPLDEDAAILARIEREEVEEEQKLIHRAEELGLYKPQSGTYDAERGEKDDPSGKSALLEFRKRNEARILEQEEKKRQEWLEGEQQDLEILKQQAEKNKALQTFENTTALEARPRADPQQRPLLAWIQKHHLRGMDNSVDVSQMTNARRIIPSLAITLLTISLAYVFAQNYEPPLKQDRMFPDTPPAAATAMAIIGLNLGVYLLWKVPPAWRMLNRHFIIVNAWPRATSMIGSVFSHQTLKHLALNMGLLWFIGTRLHDDIGRGNFLALYMAAGALGSFTSLAAHTLLLKDLAATSLGASGAMSSLVAAWCMLHSK
;
A
#
# COMPACT_ATOMS: atom_id res chain seq x y z
N MET A 1 1.84 20.96 -13.93
CA MET A 1 2.19 19.53 -13.75
C MET A 1 0.93 18.73 -14.00
N SER A 2 0.89 18.07 -15.16
CA SER A 2 -0.32 17.61 -15.83
C SER A 2 -0.65 16.16 -15.48
N ASN A 3 -1.93 15.94 -15.16
CA ASN A 3 -2.57 14.66 -14.88
C ASN A 3 -2.59 13.74 -16.11
N VAL A 4 -1.56 12.93 -16.30
CA VAL A 4 -1.46 11.97 -17.42
C VAL A 4 -1.78 10.52 -17.02
N PHE A 5 -1.99 10.24 -15.74
CA PHE A 5 -2.23 8.87 -15.26
C PHE A 5 -3.70 8.39 -15.32
N CYS A 6 -4.66 9.20 -15.78
CA CYS A 6 -6.09 8.85 -15.74
C CYS A 6 -6.74 8.51 -17.10
N VAL A 7 -5.98 8.38 -18.21
CA VAL A 7 -6.59 8.16 -19.54
C VAL A 7 -6.59 6.70 -20.00
N ALA A 8 -5.88 5.79 -19.32
CA ALA A 8 -5.71 4.41 -19.82
C ALA A 8 -6.86 3.43 -19.49
N TRP A 9 -7.83 3.78 -18.64
CA TRP A 9 -8.95 2.89 -18.27
C TRP A 9 -10.29 3.62 -18.45
N ARG A 10 -10.84 3.61 -19.67
CA ARG A 10 -12.28 3.85 -19.89
C ARG A 10 -12.92 2.55 -20.36
N VAL A 11 -13.64 1.90 -19.44
CA VAL A 11 -14.66 0.90 -19.77
C VAL A 11 -15.89 1.67 -20.28
N PRO A 12 -16.52 1.28 -21.39
CA PRO A 12 -17.74 1.96 -21.83
C PRO A 12 -18.91 1.63 -20.90
N CYS A 13 -19.34 2.61 -20.10
CA CYS A 13 -20.61 2.54 -19.37
C CYS A 13 -21.77 2.91 -20.30
N PRO A 14 -22.83 2.08 -20.43
CA PRO A 14 -24.07 2.52 -21.04
C PRO A 14 -24.77 3.50 -20.07
N GLY A 15 -24.91 4.75 -20.50
CA GLY A 15 -25.52 5.82 -19.70
C GLY A 15 -26.96 5.51 -19.31
N LEU A 16 -27.28 5.82 -18.06
CA LEU A 16 -28.63 5.84 -17.50
C LEU A 16 -29.51 6.82 -18.31
N ARG A 17 -30.55 6.28 -18.95
CA ARG A 17 -31.66 7.07 -19.51
C ARG A 17 -32.46 7.68 -18.35
N SER A 18 -32.63 9.01 -18.36
CA SER A 18 -33.62 9.69 -17.53
C SER A 18 -35.03 9.46 -18.08
N LEU A 19 -35.86 8.77 -17.31
CA LEU A 19 -37.31 8.72 -17.48
C LEU A 19 -37.93 9.86 -16.64
N SER A 20 -38.46 10.88 -17.29
CA SER A 20 -39.69 11.60 -16.89
C SER A 20 -39.83 12.90 -17.68
N MET A 21 -40.81 12.95 -18.57
CA MET A 21 -41.93 13.91 -18.59
C MET A 21 -42.70 13.72 -19.90
N SER A 22 -43.98 13.41 -19.76
CA SER A 22 -44.96 13.13 -20.81
C SER A 22 -45.31 14.38 -21.63
N PRO A 23 -45.95 14.23 -22.81
CA PRO A 23 -45.87 15.18 -23.91
C PRO A 23 -46.93 16.28 -23.86
N SER A 24 -46.65 17.41 -24.50
CA SER A 24 -47.65 18.39 -24.92
C SER A 24 -47.59 18.59 -26.43
N ILE A 25 -48.76 18.58 -27.03
CA ILE A 25 -49.11 18.52 -28.45
C ILE A 25 -48.70 19.80 -29.20
N ALA A 26 -48.13 19.65 -30.41
CA ALA A 26 -48.39 20.49 -31.58
C ALA A 26 -47.80 19.87 -32.87
N ILE A 27 -48.68 19.45 -33.78
CA ILE A 27 -48.48 19.23 -35.23
C ILE A 27 -48.68 20.66 -35.84
N PRO A 28 -48.04 21.14 -36.95
CA PRO A 28 -48.07 20.39 -38.21
C PRO A 28 -47.05 20.66 -39.35
N LEU A 29 -47.10 19.73 -40.32
CA LEU A 29 -47.12 19.90 -41.79
C LEU A 29 -45.85 20.01 -42.67
N ARG A 30 -45.88 19.14 -43.70
CA ARG A 30 -45.32 19.20 -45.09
C ARG A 30 -43.82 18.96 -45.23
N SER A 31 -43.29 18.21 -46.20
CA SER A 31 -43.73 17.78 -47.56
C SER A 31 -42.87 16.56 -47.94
N ALA A 32 -43.40 15.37 -48.26
CA ALA A 32 -43.82 14.89 -49.59
C ALA A 32 -42.80 15.07 -50.73
N CYS A 33 -42.15 13.96 -51.14
CA CYS A 33 -41.88 13.45 -52.50
C CYS A 33 -41.27 12.02 -52.31
N ARG A 34 -41.97 10.89 -52.54
CA ARG A 34 -42.24 10.20 -53.83
C ARG A 34 -40.97 10.03 -54.69
N ASP A 35 -40.59 8.88 -55.25
CA ASP A 35 -41.19 7.53 -55.40
C ASP A 35 -40.10 6.61 -56.07
N PRO A 36 -40.35 5.40 -56.62
CA PRO A 36 -39.75 4.16 -56.12
C PRO A 36 -38.97 3.34 -57.19
N GLY A 37 -38.47 2.15 -56.83
CA GLY A 37 -37.97 1.18 -57.81
C GLY A 37 -37.53 -0.17 -57.23
N THR A 38 -38.45 -1.15 -57.24
CA THR A 38 -38.30 -2.59 -57.63
C THR A 38 -36.90 -3.22 -57.58
N SER A 39 -36.63 -4.39 -56.99
CA SER A 39 -37.34 -5.68 -57.15
C SER A 39 -36.84 -6.76 -56.16
N LEU A 40 -37.78 -7.54 -55.60
CA LEU A 40 -37.61 -8.92 -55.05
C LEU A 40 -37.52 -9.95 -56.21
N PRO A 41 -37.51 -11.30 -56.00
CA PRO A 41 -37.17 -12.16 -54.84
C PRO A 41 -36.28 -13.37 -55.24
N SER A 42 -35.90 -14.24 -54.27
CA SER A 42 -36.08 -15.72 -54.34
C SER A 42 -35.12 -16.41 -53.35
N ARG A 43 -35.58 -16.93 -52.19
CA ARG A 43 -36.29 -18.21 -51.94
C ARG A 43 -35.33 -19.41 -51.85
N TYR A 44 -35.27 -20.03 -50.67
CA TYR A 44 -35.58 -21.45 -50.34
C TYR A 44 -35.02 -21.73 -48.91
N SER A 45 -35.84 -21.92 -47.85
CA SER A 45 -36.62 -23.13 -47.47
C SER A 45 -35.71 -24.33 -47.16
N ASN A 46 -35.81 -25.11 -46.08
CA ASN A 46 -36.80 -25.26 -45.00
C ASN A 46 -36.23 -26.24 -43.94
N TYR A 47 -36.73 -26.13 -42.69
CA TYR A 47 -37.15 -27.18 -41.72
C TYR A 47 -36.32 -28.46 -41.55
N THR A 48 -36.01 -28.90 -40.31
CA THR A 48 -36.92 -29.59 -39.34
C THR A 48 -36.35 -29.44 -37.88
N SER A 49 -37.09 -29.07 -36.81
CA SER A 49 -38.11 -29.80 -36.01
C SER A 49 -37.64 -31.20 -35.61
N ARG A 50 -37.56 -31.69 -34.36
CA ARG A 50 -38.29 -31.61 -33.07
C ARG A 50 -37.40 -32.43 -32.08
N GLN A 51 -37.44 -32.38 -30.74
CA GLN A 51 -38.56 -32.71 -29.87
C GLN A 51 -38.10 -32.60 -28.39
N PHE A 52 -39.06 -32.21 -27.53
CA PHE A 52 -38.99 -32.13 -26.07
C PHE A 52 -39.07 -33.50 -25.38
N PHE A 53 -38.49 -33.60 -24.18
CA PHE A 53 -39.15 -34.20 -23.00
C PHE A 53 -38.60 -33.52 -21.73
N GLY A 54 -39.50 -32.95 -20.93
CA GLY A 54 -39.19 -32.48 -19.58
C GLY A 54 -39.60 -33.53 -18.54
N TRP A 55 -39.32 -33.24 -17.26
CA TRP A 55 -40.23 -33.45 -16.12
C TRP A 55 -39.72 -32.71 -14.85
N LEU A 56 -40.62 -31.88 -14.30
CA LEU A 56 -40.92 -31.57 -12.88
C LEU A 56 -39.91 -30.79 -11.98
N ALA A 57 -40.06 -29.45 -11.97
CA ALA A 57 -40.59 -28.55 -10.91
C ALA A 57 -40.16 -28.69 -9.40
N PRO A 58 -40.61 -27.80 -8.49
CA PRO A 58 -40.13 -26.43 -8.25
C PRO A 58 -39.77 -26.19 -6.76
N PHE A 59 -38.83 -25.28 -6.42
CA PHE A 59 -38.77 -24.73 -5.06
C PHE A 59 -38.40 -23.24 -5.02
N THR A 60 -39.19 -22.56 -4.20
CA THR A 60 -39.26 -21.14 -3.90
C THR A 60 -37.99 -20.64 -3.19
N LEU A 61 -37.48 -19.48 -3.62
CA LEU A 61 -36.36 -18.83 -2.94
C LEU A 61 -36.87 -18.03 -1.73
N SER A 62 -36.52 -18.53 -0.53
CA SER A 62 -36.70 -17.83 0.74
C SER A 62 -35.64 -16.74 0.90
N THR A 63 -36.09 -15.55 1.28
CA THR A 63 -35.29 -14.42 1.73
C THR A 63 -34.56 -14.76 3.03
N GLY A 64 -33.22 -14.74 3.00
CA GLY A 64 -32.35 -14.88 4.16
C GLY A 64 -31.27 -13.80 4.19
N ARG A 65 -31.14 -13.13 5.34
CA ARG A 65 -30.20 -12.05 5.68
C ARG A 65 -28.71 -12.42 5.44
N PRO A 66 -27.82 -11.44 5.22
CA PRO A 66 -26.39 -11.70 5.11
C PRO A 66 -25.74 -11.86 6.49
N LEU A 67 -24.99 -12.95 6.65
CA LEU A 67 -24.01 -13.17 7.73
C LEU A 67 -22.63 -12.80 7.18
N CYS A 68 -22.01 -11.80 7.81
CA CYS A 68 -20.62 -11.42 7.56
C CYS A 68 -19.68 -12.49 8.15
N VAL A 69 -18.79 -13.04 7.33
CA VAL A 69 -17.62 -13.80 7.77
C VAL A 69 -16.38 -13.19 7.12
N GLY A 70 -15.38 -12.96 7.98
CA GLY A 70 -14.24 -12.09 7.73
C GLY A 70 -13.27 -12.55 6.64
N SER A 71 -12.62 -11.55 6.05
CA SER A 71 -11.41 -11.70 5.26
C SER A 71 -10.30 -10.88 5.92
N ASN A 72 -9.22 -11.55 6.30
CA ASN A 72 -7.98 -10.93 6.73
C ASN A 72 -7.21 -10.39 5.51
N PRO A 73 -6.77 -9.12 5.50
CA PRO A 73 -5.82 -8.63 4.51
C PRO A 73 -4.34 -8.85 4.93
N PRO A 74 -3.39 -8.85 3.96
CA PRO A 74 -1.96 -9.15 4.15
C PRO A 74 -1.16 -8.01 4.79
N PRO A 75 0.07 -8.28 5.31
CA PRO A 75 0.83 -7.32 6.10
C PRO A 75 1.36 -6.17 5.23
N SER A 76 0.91 -4.97 5.54
CA SER A 76 1.44 -3.72 4.97
C SER A 76 2.73 -3.34 5.69
N VAL A 77 3.73 -2.99 4.90
CA VAL A 77 5.03 -2.47 5.33
C VAL A 77 4.79 -1.19 6.14
N ALA A 78 5.11 -1.22 7.43
CA ALA A 78 5.04 -0.06 8.30
C ALA A 78 6.15 0.93 7.92
N ILE A 79 5.80 1.90 7.09
CA ILE A 79 6.48 3.20 7.11
C ILE A 79 6.07 3.81 8.46
N LEU A 80 7.04 3.94 9.37
CA LEU A 80 6.90 4.68 10.64
C LEU A 80 6.75 6.18 10.33
N ALA A 81 5.61 6.55 9.75
CA ALA A 81 5.08 7.88 9.95
C ALA A 81 4.59 7.89 11.39
N ARG A 82 5.37 8.50 12.29
CA ARG A 82 4.89 8.84 13.63
C ARG A 82 3.62 9.68 13.42
N PRO A 83 2.43 9.21 13.81
CA PRO A 83 1.34 10.16 13.95
C PRO A 83 1.78 11.08 15.07
N PHE A 84 1.85 12.38 14.79
CA PHE A 84 1.59 13.33 15.86
C PHE A 84 0.19 13.01 16.33
N SER A 85 0.08 12.15 17.35
CA SER A 85 -1.10 12.12 18.20
C SER A 85 -1.15 13.51 18.82
N SER A 86 -1.83 14.43 18.13
CA SER A 86 -2.60 15.42 18.85
C SER A 86 -3.51 14.59 19.72
N THR A 87 -3.17 14.46 20.99
CA THR A 87 -4.06 13.94 22.01
C THR A 87 -5.27 14.83 21.95
N ARG A 88 -6.26 14.47 21.12
CA ARG A 88 -7.62 14.90 21.34
C ARG A 88 -7.95 14.25 22.66
N TYR A 89 -7.88 15.05 23.73
CA TYR A 89 -8.51 14.74 24.99
C TYR A 89 -9.86 14.14 24.63
N SER A 90 -10.01 12.85 24.92
CA SER A 90 -11.34 12.26 25.03
C SER A 90 -11.98 13.07 26.13
N LEU A 91 -12.79 14.06 25.75
CA LEU A 91 -13.69 14.76 26.66
C LEU A 91 -14.48 13.64 27.33
N SER A 92 -14.12 13.36 28.58
CA SER A 92 -15.04 12.83 29.56
C SER A 92 -16.34 13.59 29.33
N ASP A 93 -17.40 12.86 29.01
CA ASP A 93 -18.78 13.37 28.87
C ASP A 93 -19.33 13.73 30.27
N SER A 94 -18.49 14.36 31.10
CA SER A 94 -18.90 15.02 32.33
C SER A 94 -19.37 16.39 31.90
N THR A 95 -20.69 16.59 31.92
CA THR A 95 -21.29 17.92 31.99
C THR A 95 -20.44 18.77 32.92
N PRO A 96 -19.93 19.94 32.49
CA PRO A 96 -19.08 20.76 33.35
C PRO A 96 -19.82 20.98 34.69
N PRO A 97 -19.14 20.83 35.83
CA PRO A 97 -19.77 20.98 37.13
C PRO A 97 -20.51 22.33 37.18
N VAL A 98 -21.77 22.32 37.60
CA VAL A 98 -22.61 23.52 37.61
C VAL A 98 -21.96 24.54 38.55
N GLU A 99 -21.45 25.64 37.98
CA GLU A 99 -20.87 26.72 38.76
C GLU A 99 -21.96 27.44 39.55
N HIS A 100 -21.92 27.31 40.88
CA HIS A 100 -22.90 27.91 41.79
C HIS A 100 -22.61 29.38 42.12
N GLY A 101 -21.46 29.92 41.69
CA GLY A 101 -21.07 31.31 41.91
C GLY A 101 -20.71 31.64 43.37
N ALA A 102 -20.17 32.84 43.60
CA ALA A 102 -19.90 33.36 44.94
C ALA A 102 -21.16 33.98 45.56
N GLN A 103 -21.39 33.73 46.85
CA GLN A 103 -22.53 34.31 47.56
C GLN A 103 -22.23 35.76 47.96
N LEU A 104 -22.69 36.72 47.14
CA LEU A 104 -22.46 38.15 47.36
C LEU A 104 -23.19 38.73 48.58
N ARG A 105 -24.39 38.21 48.86
CA ARG A 105 -25.31 38.63 49.93
C ARG A 105 -26.22 37.46 50.36
N PRO A 106 -26.79 37.51 51.57
CA PRO A 106 -27.77 36.52 52.03
C PRO A 106 -29.12 36.63 51.29
N GLU A 107 -29.52 37.83 50.88
CA GLU A 107 -30.73 38.07 50.07
C GLU A 107 -30.36 38.47 48.62
N PRO A 108 -31.10 37.97 47.60
CA PRO A 108 -30.87 38.31 46.20
C PRO A 108 -31.23 39.77 45.89
N PHE A 109 -30.57 40.36 44.89
CA PHE A 109 -30.87 41.73 44.47
C PHE A 109 -32.32 41.84 43.96
N SER A 110 -32.99 42.92 44.36
CA SER A 110 -34.36 43.21 43.96
C SER A 110 -34.45 43.58 42.47
N ALA A 111 -35.65 43.43 41.88
CA ALA A 111 -35.84 43.69 40.45
C ALA A 111 -35.53 45.14 40.04
N ASP A 112 -35.66 46.10 40.95
CA ASP A 112 -35.40 47.52 40.67
C ASP A 112 -33.91 47.88 40.78
N GLU A 113 -33.18 47.24 41.69
CA GLU A 113 -31.72 47.32 41.75
C GLU A 113 -31.08 46.66 40.51
N ILE A 114 -31.63 45.54 40.05
CA ILE A 114 -31.12 44.89 38.83
C ILE A 114 -31.32 45.79 37.60
N LYS A 115 -32.43 46.53 37.52
CA LYS A 115 -32.63 47.53 36.45
C LYS A 115 -31.62 48.67 36.53
N SER A 116 -31.21 49.09 37.73
CA SER A 116 -30.21 50.15 37.89
C SER A 116 -28.80 49.67 37.51
N ILE A 117 -28.48 48.40 37.75
CA ILE A 117 -27.18 47.77 37.46
C ILE A 117 -27.02 47.44 35.96
N PHE A 118 -28.03 46.81 35.34
CA PHE A 118 -27.95 46.32 33.95
C PHE A 118 -28.51 47.31 32.91
N GLY A 119 -29.11 48.43 33.35
CA GLY A 119 -29.62 49.49 32.48
C GLY A 119 -30.84 49.09 31.64
N LYS A 120 -30.91 49.55 30.38
CA LYS A 120 -32.04 49.30 29.45
C LYS A 120 -32.16 47.85 28.97
N ALA A 121 -31.27 46.94 29.42
CA ALA A 121 -31.27 45.55 29.01
C ALA A 121 -32.36 44.76 29.77
N LYS A 122 -33.18 43.99 29.05
CA LYS A 122 -34.23 43.13 29.65
C LYS A 122 -33.60 41.80 30.12
N VAL A 123 -33.03 41.78 31.32
CA VAL A 123 -32.52 40.55 31.97
C VAL A 123 -33.46 40.14 33.10
N SER A 124 -33.77 38.84 33.20
CA SER A 124 -34.59 38.30 34.30
C SER A 124 -33.85 38.41 35.64
N PRO A 125 -34.52 38.77 36.76
CA PRO A 125 -33.88 38.90 38.07
C PRO A 125 -33.09 37.68 38.53
N ILE A 126 -33.57 36.48 38.18
CA ILE A 126 -32.92 35.21 38.55
C ILE A 126 -31.58 35.05 37.81
N VAL A 127 -31.57 35.36 36.50
CA VAL A 127 -30.38 35.26 35.66
C VAL A 127 -29.36 36.34 36.05
N ALA A 128 -29.82 37.56 36.31
CA ALA A 128 -28.96 38.68 36.72
C ALA A 128 -28.23 38.42 38.06
N ASN A 129 -28.94 37.89 39.06
CA ASN A 129 -28.34 37.50 40.34
C ASN A 129 -27.27 36.41 40.16
N ARG A 130 -27.57 35.41 39.31
CA ARG A 130 -26.62 34.34 38.98
C ARG A 130 -25.39 34.86 38.26
N VAL A 131 -25.56 35.77 37.31
CA VAL A 131 -24.45 36.40 36.58
C VAL A 131 -23.52 37.15 37.55
N LEU A 132 -24.07 37.92 38.49
CA LEU A 132 -23.27 38.62 39.49
C LEU A 132 -22.48 37.64 40.38
N ALA A 133 -23.13 36.56 40.84
CA ALA A 133 -22.48 35.53 41.65
C ALA A 133 -21.34 34.82 40.89
N VAL A 134 -21.58 34.39 39.65
CA VAL A 134 -20.59 33.69 38.82
C VAL A 134 -19.42 34.62 38.47
N LEU A 135 -19.70 35.86 38.04
CA LEU A 135 -18.65 36.83 37.73
C LEU A 135 -17.80 37.13 38.96
N GLN A 136 -18.39 37.25 40.14
CA GLN A 136 -17.62 37.45 41.37
C GLN A 136 -16.72 36.24 41.68
N SER A 137 -17.23 35.01 41.61
CA SER A 137 -16.39 33.82 41.83
C SER A 137 -15.26 33.70 40.81
N ARG A 138 -15.51 34.08 39.54
CA ARG A 138 -14.49 34.05 38.48
C ARG A 138 -13.42 35.12 38.70
N ARG A 139 -13.78 36.29 39.26
CA ARG A 139 -12.84 37.33 39.66
C ARG A 139 -11.95 36.85 40.81
N GLU A 140 -12.53 36.23 41.83
CA GLU A 140 -11.78 35.66 42.97
C GLU A 140 -10.87 34.50 42.57
N ALA A 141 -11.29 33.70 41.59
CA ALA A 141 -10.52 32.57 41.08
C ALA A 141 -9.48 32.94 40.00
N GLY A 142 -9.46 34.18 39.50
CA GLY A 142 -8.57 34.59 38.40
C GLY A 142 -8.90 33.90 37.06
N THR A 143 -10.18 33.60 36.80
CA THR A 143 -10.68 32.84 35.63
C THR A 143 -11.64 33.66 34.76
N LEU A 144 -11.55 34.98 34.82
CA LEU A 144 -12.39 35.91 34.05
C LEU A 144 -12.09 35.86 32.54
N ASP A 145 -10.90 35.38 32.18
CA ASP A 145 -10.40 35.15 30.82
C ASP A 145 -10.97 33.88 30.15
N LEU A 146 -11.48 32.94 30.93
CA LEU A 146 -12.10 31.69 30.45
C LEU A 146 -13.55 31.90 30.02
N ASP A 147 -14.04 31.04 29.12
CA ASP A 147 -15.43 31.06 28.67
C ASP A 147 -16.40 30.92 29.86
N LEU A 148 -17.43 31.77 29.86
CA LEU A 148 -18.50 31.73 30.84
C LEU A 148 -19.44 30.55 30.55
N PRO A 149 -20.16 30.02 31.56
CA PRO A 149 -21.15 28.98 31.37
C PRO A 149 -22.13 29.28 30.22
N GLU A 150 -22.47 28.26 29.43
CA GLU A 150 -23.30 28.40 28.21
C GLU A 150 -24.65 29.06 28.48
N ASP A 151 -25.24 28.81 29.64
CA ASP A 151 -26.51 29.42 30.05
C ASP A 151 -26.43 30.93 30.23
N ILE A 152 -25.29 31.48 30.67
CA ILE A 152 -25.04 32.92 30.79
C ILE A 152 -24.72 33.52 29.41
N THR A 153 -23.89 32.87 28.61
CA THR A 153 -23.48 33.39 27.29
C THR A 153 -24.64 33.42 26.30
N HIS A 154 -25.58 32.47 26.38
CA HIS A 154 -26.80 32.47 25.57
C HIS A 154 -27.85 33.47 26.04
N SER A 155 -27.92 33.78 27.34
CA SER A 155 -28.98 34.61 27.92
C SER A 155 -28.62 36.09 28.05
N VAL A 156 -27.33 36.44 28.20
CA VAL A 156 -26.87 37.81 28.47
C VAL A 156 -25.83 38.26 27.45
N ARG A 157 -26.04 39.45 26.88
CA ARG A 157 -25.13 40.05 25.90
C ARG A 157 -23.93 40.73 26.60
N LYS A 158 -22.78 40.80 25.91
CA LYS A 158 -21.53 41.41 26.41
C LYS A 158 -21.68 42.78 27.13
N PRO A 159 -22.44 43.76 26.59
CA PRO A 159 -22.59 45.06 27.26
C PRO A 159 -23.25 44.98 28.65
N SER A 160 -24.10 43.99 28.87
CA SER A 160 -24.74 43.74 30.16
C SER A 160 -23.80 43.05 31.15
N LEU A 161 -22.87 42.22 30.67
CA LEU A 161 -21.79 41.63 31.47
C LEU A 161 -20.78 42.71 31.90
N ASP A 162 -20.41 43.62 31.00
CA ASP A 162 -19.50 44.73 31.29
C ASP A 162 -20.09 45.68 32.35
N ALA A 163 -21.41 45.93 32.29
CA ALA A 163 -22.11 46.71 33.31
C ALA A 163 -22.09 46.01 34.68
N ALA A 164 -22.31 44.69 34.71
CA ALA A 164 -22.21 43.87 35.91
C ALA A 164 -20.79 43.89 36.50
N LEU A 165 -19.75 43.74 35.68
CA LEU A 165 -18.36 43.82 36.11
C LEU A 165 -18.00 45.21 36.65
N LYS A 166 -18.47 46.27 35.98
CA LYS A 166 -18.27 47.65 36.46
C LYS A 166 -18.90 47.87 37.82
N PHE A 167 -20.10 47.32 38.05
CA PHE A 167 -20.77 47.35 39.35
C PHE A 167 -20.01 46.55 40.41
N LEU A 168 -19.57 45.33 40.09
CA LEU A 168 -18.82 44.49 41.02
C LEU A 168 -17.48 45.13 41.41
N ARG A 169 -16.75 45.74 40.45
CA ARG A 169 -15.50 46.48 40.72
C ARG A 169 -15.70 47.69 41.62
N ALA A 170 -16.84 48.37 41.51
CA ALA A 170 -17.14 49.54 42.32
C ALA A 170 -17.54 49.18 43.77
N ASN A 171 -18.25 48.07 43.98
CA ASN A 171 -18.80 47.68 45.29
C ASN A 171 -17.96 46.64 46.04
N TYR A 172 -17.19 45.82 45.32
CA TYR A 172 -16.35 44.75 45.86
C TYR A 172 -14.93 44.90 45.27
N PRO A 173 -14.08 45.74 45.90
CA PRO A 173 -12.70 45.93 45.45
C PRO A 173 -11.91 44.63 45.67
N LEU A 174 -11.30 44.13 44.60
CA LEU A 174 -10.47 42.93 44.57
C LEU A 174 -9.31 43.19 43.61
N ASP A 175 -8.12 42.72 43.96
CA ASP A 175 -6.98 42.70 43.05
C ASP A 175 -7.12 41.49 42.10
N GLU A 176 -7.71 41.74 40.94
CA GLU A 176 -7.92 40.73 39.90
C GLU A 176 -6.57 40.20 39.37
N ASP A 177 -5.54 41.04 39.33
CA ASP A 177 -4.22 40.66 38.81
C ASP A 177 -3.50 39.70 39.78
N ALA A 178 -3.60 39.94 41.09
CA ALA A 178 -3.08 39.02 42.10
C ALA A 178 -3.78 37.65 42.08
N ALA A 179 -5.10 37.63 41.87
CA ALA A 179 -5.87 36.38 41.76
C ALA A 179 -5.46 35.57 40.51
N ILE A 180 -5.21 36.25 39.39
CA ILE A 180 -4.70 35.62 38.16
C ILE A 180 -3.32 35.02 38.39
N LEU A 181 -2.40 35.76 39.00
CA LEU A 181 -1.05 35.26 39.30
C LEU A 181 -1.07 34.03 40.22
N ALA A 182 -1.90 34.05 41.27
CA ALA A 182 -2.04 32.92 42.20
C ALA A 182 -2.67 31.67 41.55
N ARG A 183 -3.41 31.83 40.46
CA ARG A 183 -3.88 30.70 39.63
C ARG A 183 -2.74 30.16 38.78
N ILE A 184 -2.03 31.02 38.06
CA ILE A 184 -0.93 30.63 37.17
C ILE A 184 0.15 29.87 37.95
N GLU A 185 0.55 30.37 39.13
CA GLU A 185 1.55 29.72 39.99
C GLU A 185 1.11 28.31 40.42
N ARG A 186 -0.17 28.11 40.76
CA ARG A 186 -0.70 26.78 41.10
C ARG A 186 -0.70 25.84 39.89
N GLU A 187 -1.16 26.30 38.73
CA GLU A 187 -1.18 25.50 37.50
C GLU A 187 0.24 25.12 37.06
N GLU A 188 1.21 26.05 37.16
CA GLU A 188 2.61 25.81 36.87
C GLU A 188 3.21 24.73 37.79
N VAL A 189 3.00 24.85 39.10
CA VAL A 189 3.48 23.84 40.07
C VAL A 189 2.85 22.47 39.84
N GLU A 190 1.56 22.39 39.51
CA GLU A 190 0.89 21.13 39.19
C GLU A 190 1.47 20.47 37.93
N GLU A 191 1.71 21.24 36.87
CA GLU A 191 2.33 20.73 35.64
C GLU A 191 3.79 20.33 35.88
N GLU A 192 4.56 21.11 36.65
CA GLU A 192 5.92 20.74 37.05
C GLU A 192 5.92 19.41 37.82
N GLN A 193 5.01 19.23 38.78
CA GLN A 193 4.88 17.97 39.53
C GLN A 193 4.52 16.80 38.61
N LYS A 194 3.61 16.99 37.64
CA LYS A 194 3.29 15.97 36.63
C LYS A 194 4.51 15.60 35.79
N LEU A 195 5.29 16.60 35.37
CA LEU A 195 6.51 16.38 34.59
C LEU A 195 7.58 15.65 35.41
N ILE A 196 7.77 16.03 36.67
CA ILE A 196 8.70 15.37 37.61
C ILE A 196 8.27 13.92 37.82
N HIS A 197 7.01 13.66 38.16
CA HIS A 197 6.48 12.31 38.36
C HIS A 197 6.67 11.44 37.10
N ARG A 198 6.37 11.98 35.92
CA ARG A 198 6.60 11.28 34.65
C ARG A 198 8.09 11.00 34.40
N ALA A 199 8.97 11.94 34.74
CA ALA A 199 10.41 11.75 34.60
C ALA A 199 10.94 10.68 35.57
N GLU A 200 10.37 10.58 36.77
CA GLU A 200 10.63 9.51 37.75
C GLU A 200 10.13 8.14 37.25
N GLU A 201 8.91 8.06 36.73
CA GLU A 201 8.34 6.84 36.12
C GLU A 201 9.20 6.32 34.97
N LEU A 202 9.69 7.23 34.12
CA LEU A 202 10.60 6.90 33.02
C LEU A 202 12.03 6.61 33.49
N GLY A 203 12.33 6.81 34.78
CA GLY A 203 13.66 6.66 35.36
C GLY A 203 14.69 7.66 34.85
N LEU A 204 14.24 8.78 34.26
CA LEU A 204 15.08 9.86 33.73
C LEU A 204 15.50 10.85 34.81
N TYR A 205 14.66 11.04 35.82
CA TYR A 205 14.90 11.89 36.96
C TYR A 205 14.90 11.07 38.24
N LYS A 206 15.85 11.34 39.12
CA LYS A 206 15.88 10.85 40.49
C LYS A 206 16.24 12.03 41.38
N PRO A 207 15.45 12.34 42.42
CA PRO A 207 15.81 13.40 43.34
C PRO A 207 17.15 13.04 43.99
N GLN A 208 18.10 13.97 43.94
CA GLN A 208 19.39 13.77 44.59
C GLN A 208 19.17 13.77 46.10
N SER A 209 19.34 12.62 46.75
CA SER A 209 19.40 12.57 48.20
C SER A 209 20.61 13.40 48.62
N GLY A 210 20.41 14.53 49.30
CA GLY A 210 21.47 15.45 49.73
C GLY A 210 22.41 14.89 50.80
N THR A 211 22.65 13.58 50.80
CA THR A 211 23.56 12.85 51.68
C THR A 211 25.01 13.02 51.20
N TYR A 212 25.93 13.16 52.15
CA TYR A 212 27.36 13.45 51.94
C TYR A 212 28.10 12.43 51.04
N ASP A 213 27.55 11.23 50.84
CA ASP A 213 28.12 10.13 50.04
C ASP A 213 27.35 9.82 48.74
N ALA A 214 26.64 10.80 48.16
CA ALA A 214 25.93 10.59 46.89
C ALA A 214 26.88 10.17 45.75
N GLU A 215 26.43 9.25 44.89
CA GLU A 215 27.25 8.74 43.79
C GLU A 215 27.65 9.86 42.81
N ARG A 216 28.96 10.13 42.73
CA ARG A 216 29.51 11.12 41.80
C ARG A 216 29.51 10.62 40.36
N GLY A 217 29.58 11.57 39.43
CA GLY A 217 29.60 11.31 38.01
C GLY A 217 30.84 10.54 37.55
N GLU A 218 30.81 10.07 36.30
CA GLU A 218 31.98 9.47 35.67
C GLU A 218 33.10 10.51 35.63
N LYS A 219 34.28 10.19 36.21
CA LYS A 219 35.44 11.11 36.43
C LYS A 219 35.35 12.06 37.63
N ASP A 220 34.59 11.69 38.67
CA ASP A 220 34.46 12.48 39.91
C ASP A 220 33.78 13.85 39.70
N ASP A 221 33.02 13.98 38.60
CA ASP A 221 32.28 15.19 38.29
C ASP A 221 31.17 15.44 39.34
N PRO A 222 30.98 16.70 39.78
CA PRO A 222 30.00 17.05 40.80
C PRO A 222 28.54 16.88 40.33
N SER A 223 28.31 16.66 39.04
CA SER A 223 26.99 16.54 38.42
C SER A 223 26.30 15.17 38.59
N GLY A 224 26.89 14.24 39.36
CA GLY A 224 26.32 12.90 39.58
C GLY A 224 26.29 12.01 38.33
N LYS A 225 25.80 10.77 38.46
CA LYS A 225 25.68 9.83 37.33
C LYS A 225 24.47 10.18 36.44
N SER A 226 24.69 10.36 35.14
CA SER A 226 23.61 10.64 34.18
C SER A 226 22.86 9.37 33.78
N ALA A 227 21.56 9.30 34.11
CA ALA A 227 20.68 8.21 33.69
C ALA A 227 20.63 8.05 32.15
N LEU A 228 20.68 9.17 31.41
CA LEU A 228 20.68 9.16 29.94
C LEU A 228 21.92 8.48 29.35
N LEU A 229 23.09 8.67 29.96
CA LEU A 229 24.33 8.02 29.53
C LEU A 229 24.26 6.51 29.81
N GLU A 230 23.72 6.10 30.96
CA GLU A 230 23.49 4.68 31.25
C GLU A 230 22.54 4.04 30.23
N PHE A 231 21.41 4.71 29.92
CA PHE A 231 20.48 4.23 28.90
C PHE A 231 21.13 4.12 27.53
N ARG A 232 21.97 5.09 27.15
CA ARG A 232 22.74 5.03 25.90
C ARG A 232 23.69 3.82 25.89
N LYS A 233 24.51 3.65 26.94
CA LYS A 233 25.44 2.51 27.09
C LYS A 233 24.70 1.17 27.04
N ARG A 234 23.56 1.04 27.72
CA ARG A 234 22.70 -0.16 27.68
C ARG A 234 22.13 -0.43 26.28
N ASN A 235 21.68 0.61 25.57
CA ASN A 235 21.17 0.48 24.21
C ASN A 235 22.26 0.09 23.22
N GLU A 236 23.44 0.69 23.32
CA GLU A 236 24.62 0.36 22.52
C GLU A 236 25.04 -1.10 22.77
N ALA A 237 25.15 -1.52 24.04
CA ALA A 237 25.44 -2.92 24.39
C ALA A 237 24.40 -3.88 23.82
N ARG A 238 23.11 -3.56 23.93
CA ARG A 238 22.03 -4.37 23.34
C ARG A 238 22.12 -4.47 21.82
N ILE A 239 22.48 -3.39 21.13
CA ILE A 239 22.65 -3.38 19.66
C ILE A 239 23.84 -4.26 19.28
N LEU A 240 24.97 -4.13 19.99
CA LEU A 240 26.16 -4.95 19.77
C LEU A 240 25.86 -6.44 20.00
N GLU A 241 25.19 -6.80 21.10
CA GLU A 241 24.75 -8.17 21.36
C GLU A 241 23.85 -8.72 20.25
N GLN A 242 22.92 -7.90 19.74
CA GLN A 242 22.05 -8.30 18.62
C GLN A 242 22.84 -8.48 17.31
N GLU A 243 23.86 -7.67 17.07
CA GLU A 243 24.73 -7.79 15.90
C GLU A 243 25.63 -9.02 16.00
N GLU A 244 26.19 -9.30 17.17
CA GLU A 244 26.98 -10.50 17.45
C GLU A 244 26.14 -11.77 17.30
N LYS A 245 24.91 -11.79 17.84
CA LYS A 245 23.97 -12.91 17.64
C LYS A 245 23.67 -13.14 16.17
N LYS A 246 23.32 -12.09 15.41
CA LYS A 246 23.08 -12.21 13.95
C LYS A 246 24.31 -12.70 13.19
N ARG A 247 25.51 -12.31 13.62
CA ARG A 247 26.77 -12.78 13.05
C ARG A 247 26.99 -14.26 13.35
N GLN A 248 26.74 -14.71 14.59
CA GLN A 248 26.80 -16.12 14.96
C GLN A 248 25.80 -16.95 14.16
N GLU A 249 24.53 -16.55 14.12
CA GLU A 249 23.50 -17.21 13.29
C GLU A 249 23.88 -17.28 11.80
N TRP A 250 24.51 -16.22 11.27
CA TRP A 250 25.00 -16.20 9.90
C TRP A 250 26.10 -17.22 9.63
N LEU A 251 27.04 -17.38 10.57
CA LEU A 251 28.14 -18.34 10.46
C LEU A 251 27.65 -19.79 10.72
N GLU A 252 26.81 -19.99 11.72
CA GLU A 252 26.22 -21.29 12.06
C GLU A 252 25.34 -21.83 10.92
N GLY A 253 24.64 -20.96 10.19
CA GLY A 253 23.86 -21.38 9.04
C GLY A 253 24.68 -22.00 7.90
N GLU A 254 26.00 -21.78 7.83
CA GLU A 254 26.87 -22.50 6.89
C GLU A 254 26.96 -23.99 7.24
N GLN A 255 27.11 -24.29 8.53
CA GLN A 255 27.18 -25.68 9.02
C GLN A 255 25.86 -26.40 8.76
N GLN A 256 24.73 -25.72 8.99
CA GLN A 256 23.39 -26.26 8.70
C GLN A 256 23.23 -26.57 7.20
N ASP A 257 23.65 -25.67 6.30
CA ASP A 257 23.59 -25.91 4.86
C ASP A 257 24.45 -27.12 4.46
N LEU A 258 25.65 -27.25 5.02
CA LEU A 258 26.55 -28.39 4.77
C LEU A 258 25.95 -29.71 5.27
N GLU A 259 25.29 -29.72 6.42
CA GLU A 259 24.58 -30.89 6.94
C GLU A 259 23.40 -31.28 6.04
N ILE A 260 22.60 -30.31 5.59
CA ILE A 260 21.50 -30.55 4.65
C ILE A 260 22.04 -31.14 3.34
N LEU A 261 23.14 -30.59 2.81
CA LEU A 261 23.79 -31.11 1.61
C LEU A 261 24.27 -32.55 1.81
N LYS A 262 24.97 -32.84 2.92
CA LYS A 262 25.39 -34.22 3.26
C LYS A 262 24.20 -35.18 3.37
N GLN A 263 23.08 -34.76 3.96
CA GLN A 263 21.88 -35.59 4.01
C GLN A 263 21.27 -35.84 2.62
N GLN A 264 21.36 -34.86 1.71
CA GLN A 264 20.91 -35.02 0.33
C GLN A 264 21.86 -35.93 -0.49
N ALA A 265 23.17 -35.84 -0.24
CA ALA A 265 24.22 -36.71 -0.78
C ALA A 265 23.96 -38.18 -0.49
N GLU A 266 23.73 -38.49 0.79
CA GLU A 266 23.53 -39.85 1.27
C GLU A 266 22.26 -40.47 0.69
N LYS A 267 21.21 -39.67 0.51
CA LYS A 267 19.95 -40.11 -0.10
C LYS A 267 20.10 -40.42 -1.60
N ASN A 268 21.00 -39.73 -2.29
CA ASN A 268 21.18 -39.87 -3.74
C ASN A 268 22.57 -40.41 -4.07
N LYS A 269 22.72 -41.75 -4.17
CA LYS A 269 23.98 -42.41 -4.57
C LYS A 269 24.60 -41.87 -5.87
N ALA A 270 23.80 -41.31 -6.77
CA ALA A 270 24.27 -40.70 -8.03
C ALA A 270 24.84 -39.28 -7.87
N LEU A 271 24.54 -38.56 -6.78
CA LEU A 271 25.08 -37.22 -6.51
C LEU A 271 26.46 -37.25 -5.84
N GLN A 272 26.83 -38.36 -5.19
CA GLN A 272 28.09 -38.52 -4.45
C GLN A 272 29.34 -38.26 -5.31
N THR A 273 29.31 -38.59 -6.61
CA THR A 273 30.43 -38.34 -7.53
C THR A 273 30.54 -36.88 -7.99
N PHE A 274 29.43 -36.15 -8.07
CA PHE A 274 29.40 -34.73 -8.44
C PHE A 274 29.65 -33.82 -7.22
N GLU A 275 29.34 -34.31 -6.02
CA GLU A 275 29.52 -33.60 -4.76
C GLU A 275 30.96 -33.46 -4.33
N ASN A 276 31.81 -34.48 -4.53
CA ASN A 276 33.22 -34.38 -4.14
C ASN A 276 33.92 -33.21 -4.85
N THR A 277 33.52 -32.85 -6.07
CA THR A 277 34.06 -31.68 -6.78
C THR A 277 33.38 -30.37 -6.36
N THR A 278 32.07 -30.38 -6.13
CA THR A 278 31.30 -29.16 -5.82
C THR A 278 31.46 -28.71 -4.35
N ALA A 279 31.54 -29.65 -3.40
CA ALA A 279 31.78 -29.38 -1.99
C ALA A 279 33.20 -28.82 -1.73
N LEU A 280 34.17 -29.15 -2.61
CA LEU A 280 35.51 -28.58 -2.60
C LEU A 280 35.57 -27.13 -3.11
N GLU A 281 34.53 -26.66 -3.81
CA GLU A 281 34.44 -25.29 -4.37
C GLU A 281 33.52 -24.34 -3.57
N ALA A 282 32.78 -24.84 -2.58
CA ALA A 282 31.90 -24.03 -1.75
C ALA A 282 32.73 -23.03 -0.91
N ARG A 283 32.68 -21.75 -1.28
CA ARG A 283 33.38 -20.69 -0.54
C ARG A 283 32.71 -20.47 0.81
N PRO A 284 33.47 -20.31 1.91
CA PRO A 284 32.90 -20.06 3.22
C PRO A 284 32.09 -18.77 3.24
N ARG A 285 31.08 -18.70 4.12
CA ARG A 285 30.32 -17.47 4.33
C ARG A 285 31.28 -16.40 4.86
N ALA A 286 31.28 -15.23 4.22
CA ALA A 286 32.14 -14.13 4.65
C ALA A 286 31.64 -13.56 5.97
N ASP A 287 32.58 -13.25 6.85
CA ASP A 287 32.30 -12.53 8.08
C ASP A 287 31.78 -11.11 7.76
N PRO A 288 30.57 -10.74 8.24
CA PRO A 288 30.01 -9.40 8.05
C PRO A 288 30.91 -8.27 8.56
N GLN A 289 31.73 -8.49 9.60
CA GLN A 289 32.61 -7.45 10.14
C GLN A 289 33.85 -7.23 9.26
N GLN A 290 34.43 -8.30 8.72
CA GLN A 290 35.65 -8.21 7.90
C GLN A 290 35.34 -7.85 6.45
N ARG A 291 34.25 -8.40 5.88
CA ARG A 291 33.88 -8.26 4.46
C ARG A 291 32.38 -8.00 4.32
N PRO A 292 31.91 -6.81 4.73
CA PRO A 292 30.48 -6.51 4.80
C PRO A 292 29.77 -6.62 3.44
N LEU A 293 30.41 -6.15 2.37
CA LEU A 293 29.81 -6.19 1.03
C LEU A 293 29.66 -7.61 0.49
N LEU A 294 30.64 -8.49 0.73
CA LEU A 294 30.58 -9.88 0.29
C LEU A 294 29.52 -10.65 1.08
N ALA A 295 29.50 -10.50 2.41
CA ALA A 295 28.49 -11.10 3.28
C ALA A 295 27.07 -10.63 2.89
N TRP A 296 26.92 -9.34 2.56
CA TRP A 296 25.65 -8.80 2.09
C TRP A 296 25.20 -9.39 0.75
N ILE A 297 26.11 -9.54 -0.23
CA ILE A 297 25.80 -10.20 -1.50
C ILE A 297 25.42 -11.68 -1.28
N GLN A 298 26.21 -12.41 -0.49
CA GLN A 298 25.93 -13.81 -0.15
C GLN A 298 24.57 -13.96 0.54
N LYS A 299 24.24 -13.06 1.47
CA LYS A 299 22.93 -13.07 2.13
C LYS A 299 21.78 -12.95 1.15
N HIS A 300 21.87 -12.07 0.16
CA HIS A 300 20.85 -11.95 -0.88
C HIS A 300 20.85 -13.13 -1.85
N HIS A 301 22.01 -13.70 -2.15
CA HIS A 301 22.12 -14.92 -2.95
C HIS A 301 21.38 -16.08 -2.29
N LEU A 302 21.70 -16.36 -1.02
CA LEU A 302 21.04 -17.39 -0.22
C LEU A 302 19.54 -17.13 -0.12
N ARG A 303 19.11 -15.90 0.18
CA ARG A 303 17.69 -15.52 0.21
C ARG A 303 16.98 -15.68 -1.15
N GLY A 304 17.73 -15.60 -2.25
CA GLY A 304 17.23 -15.84 -3.60
C GLY A 304 17.13 -17.32 -3.95
N MET A 305 17.93 -18.17 -3.32
CA MET A 305 17.93 -19.63 -3.50
C MET A 305 17.00 -20.35 -2.52
N ASP A 306 16.79 -19.77 -1.33
CA ASP A 306 15.95 -20.28 -0.24
C ASP A 306 14.51 -20.50 -0.72
N ASN A 307 14.26 -21.72 -1.20
CA ASN A 307 12.96 -22.24 -1.57
C ASN A 307 12.76 -23.55 -0.80
N SER A 308 11.98 -23.48 0.29
CA SER A 308 11.62 -24.61 1.15
C SER A 308 10.63 -25.61 0.50
N VAL A 309 10.66 -25.76 -0.83
CA VAL A 309 9.68 -26.58 -1.55
C VAL A 309 10.22 -28.00 -1.66
N ASP A 310 9.55 -28.94 -0.98
CA ASP A 310 9.83 -30.36 -1.10
C ASP A 310 9.48 -30.87 -2.50
N VAL A 311 10.49 -30.94 -3.38
CA VAL A 311 10.36 -31.36 -4.78
C VAL A 311 9.87 -32.81 -4.89
N SER A 312 10.19 -33.64 -3.90
CA SER A 312 9.83 -35.06 -3.83
C SER A 312 8.32 -35.30 -3.70
N GLN A 313 7.58 -34.36 -3.12
CA GLN A 313 6.14 -34.48 -2.93
C GLN A 313 5.32 -33.95 -4.12
N MET A 314 5.96 -33.30 -5.10
CA MET A 314 5.25 -32.67 -6.22
C MET A 314 4.97 -33.66 -7.36
N THR A 315 3.69 -33.89 -7.63
CA THR A 315 3.24 -34.61 -8.83
C THR A 315 3.45 -33.77 -10.10
N ASN A 316 3.64 -34.44 -11.24
CA ASN A 316 3.79 -33.77 -12.54
C ASN A 316 2.58 -32.88 -12.89
N ALA A 317 1.36 -33.30 -12.49
CA ALA A 317 0.16 -32.51 -12.66
C ALA A 317 0.25 -31.15 -11.91
N ARG A 318 0.74 -31.15 -10.66
CA ARG A 318 0.89 -29.92 -9.87
C ARG A 318 1.97 -28.98 -10.42
N ARG A 319 2.93 -29.50 -11.20
CA ARG A 319 3.95 -28.70 -11.91
C ARG A 319 3.38 -28.02 -13.16
N ILE A 320 2.55 -28.73 -13.91
CA ILE A 320 2.15 -28.33 -15.26
C ILE A 320 0.83 -27.55 -15.27
N ILE A 321 -0.17 -28.00 -14.52
CA ILE A 321 -1.54 -27.44 -14.58
C ILE A 321 -1.57 -25.93 -14.26
N PRO A 322 -0.93 -25.43 -13.18
CA PRO A 322 -0.95 -23.99 -12.89
C PRO A 322 -0.29 -23.16 -13.99
N SER A 323 0.82 -23.68 -14.54
CA SER A 323 1.55 -23.03 -15.63
C SER A 323 0.72 -23.00 -16.91
N LEU A 324 0.05 -24.12 -17.25
CA LEU A 324 -0.89 -24.22 -18.37
C LEU A 324 -2.06 -23.24 -18.21
N ALA A 325 -2.62 -23.11 -17.01
CA ALA A 325 -3.72 -22.19 -16.76
C ALA A 325 -3.32 -20.73 -17.03
N ILE A 326 -2.15 -20.30 -16.57
CA ILE A 326 -1.64 -18.95 -16.86
C ILE A 326 -1.33 -18.77 -18.34
N THR A 327 -0.80 -19.79 -19.03
CA THR A 327 -0.50 -19.64 -20.46
C THR A 327 -1.78 -19.52 -21.29
N LEU A 328 -2.78 -20.36 -21.04
CA LEU A 328 -4.10 -20.24 -21.67
C LEU A 328 -4.75 -18.88 -21.37
N LEU A 329 -4.63 -18.39 -20.14
CA LEU A 329 -5.11 -17.06 -19.76
C LEU A 329 -4.38 -15.97 -20.57
N THR A 330 -3.05 -16.04 -20.70
CA THR A 330 -2.27 -15.06 -21.46
C THR A 330 -2.59 -15.08 -22.94
N ILE A 331 -2.79 -16.26 -23.54
CA ILE A 331 -3.20 -16.40 -24.95
C ILE A 331 -4.59 -15.81 -25.14
N SER A 332 -5.51 -16.09 -24.22
CA SER A 332 -6.87 -15.54 -24.25
C SER A 332 -6.87 -14.01 -24.14
N LEU A 333 -6.10 -13.45 -23.20
CA LEU A 333 -5.94 -12.01 -23.05
C LEU A 333 -5.28 -11.38 -24.27
N ALA A 334 -4.26 -12.01 -24.84
CA ALA A 334 -3.59 -11.54 -26.04
C ALA A 334 -4.54 -11.54 -27.25
N TYR A 335 -5.38 -12.56 -27.39
CA TYR A 335 -6.40 -12.63 -28.43
C TYR A 335 -7.44 -11.51 -28.28
N VAL A 336 -7.99 -11.33 -27.07
CA VAL A 336 -8.94 -10.23 -26.79
C VAL A 336 -8.28 -8.87 -27.03
N PHE A 337 -7.03 -8.69 -26.60
CA PHE A 337 -6.27 -7.47 -26.86
C PHE A 337 -6.10 -7.21 -28.35
N ALA A 338 -5.73 -8.21 -29.15
CA ALA A 338 -5.57 -8.06 -30.60
C ALA A 338 -6.86 -7.61 -31.30
N GLN A 339 -8.02 -8.13 -30.88
CA GLN A 339 -9.32 -7.78 -31.47
C GLN A 339 -9.81 -6.39 -31.07
N ASN A 340 -9.51 -5.97 -29.85
CA ASN A 340 -10.01 -4.71 -29.28
C ASN A 340 -9.00 -3.55 -29.39
N TYR A 341 -7.82 -3.77 -29.97
CA TYR A 341 -6.77 -2.75 -30.02
C TYR A 341 -7.01 -1.74 -31.14
N GLU A 342 -7.14 -0.47 -30.76
CA GLU A 342 -7.17 0.66 -31.68
C GLU A 342 -5.87 1.47 -31.59
N PRO A 343 -5.18 1.76 -32.71
CA PRO A 343 -3.91 2.47 -32.68
C PRO A 343 -4.09 3.95 -32.30
N PRO A 344 -3.24 4.51 -31.42
CA PRO A 344 -3.36 5.91 -31.01
C PRO A 344 -2.98 6.87 -32.15
N LEU A 345 -3.71 7.98 -32.21
CA LEU A 345 -3.42 9.13 -33.07
C LEU A 345 -2.03 9.69 -32.76
N LYS A 346 -1.37 10.31 -33.75
CA LYS A 346 0.01 10.80 -33.62
C LYS A 346 0.19 11.76 -32.42
N GLN A 347 -0.79 12.63 -32.17
CA GLN A 347 -0.78 13.62 -31.10
C GLN A 347 -0.83 13.02 -29.68
N ASP A 348 -1.40 11.82 -29.53
CA ASP A 348 -1.54 11.15 -28.24
C ASP A 348 -0.35 10.23 -27.91
N ARG A 349 0.65 10.16 -28.80
CA ARG A 349 1.85 9.32 -28.62
C ARG A 349 2.87 10.03 -27.74
N MET A 350 3.45 9.28 -26.82
CA MET A 350 4.60 9.73 -26.02
C MET A 350 5.80 10.15 -26.90
N PHE A 351 6.01 9.45 -28.02
CA PHE A 351 7.04 9.75 -29.01
C PHE A 351 6.38 9.94 -30.39
N PRO A 352 5.94 11.17 -30.73
CA PRO A 352 5.17 11.43 -31.94
C PRO A 352 6.00 11.30 -33.22
N ASP A 353 7.30 11.57 -33.15
CA ASP A 353 8.19 11.59 -34.32
C ASP A 353 8.79 10.22 -34.66
N THR A 354 8.69 9.25 -33.75
CA THR A 354 9.18 7.89 -34.00
C THR A 354 8.11 7.03 -34.68
N PRO A 355 8.48 6.17 -35.66
CA PRO A 355 7.53 5.26 -36.27
C PRO A 355 7.01 4.24 -35.24
N PRO A 356 5.74 3.82 -35.30
CA PRO A 356 5.13 2.94 -34.30
C PRO A 356 5.89 1.63 -34.05
N ALA A 357 6.44 1.02 -35.11
CA ALA A 357 7.22 -0.20 -35.03
C ALA A 357 8.53 -0.02 -34.25
N ALA A 358 9.24 1.08 -34.49
CA ALA A 358 10.45 1.39 -33.74
C ALA A 358 10.11 1.68 -32.27
N ALA A 359 9.04 2.43 -32.00
CA ALA A 359 8.62 2.74 -30.64
C ALA A 359 8.27 1.47 -29.83
N THR A 360 7.59 0.51 -30.44
CA THR A 360 7.26 -0.77 -29.79
C THR A 360 8.48 -1.65 -29.59
N ALA A 361 9.33 -1.78 -30.60
CA ALA A 361 10.58 -2.53 -30.50
C ALA A 361 11.50 -1.92 -29.41
N MET A 362 11.70 -0.59 -29.41
CA MET A 362 12.48 0.10 -28.37
C MET A 362 11.90 -0.12 -26.96
N ALA A 363 10.57 -0.13 -26.81
CA ALA A 363 9.95 -0.39 -25.52
C ALA A 363 10.22 -1.82 -25.01
N ILE A 364 10.11 -2.82 -25.88
CA ILE A 364 10.41 -4.22 -25.53
C ILE A 364 11.91 -4.39 -25.25
N ILE A 365 12.78 -3.78 -26.05
CA ILE A 365 14.23 -3.80 -25.83
C ILE A 365 14.58 -3.14 -24.50
N GLY A 366 14.02 -1.96 -24.21
CA GLY A 366 14.20 -1.25 -22.96
C GLY A 366 13.74 -2.05 -21.75
N LEU A 367 12.61 -2.75 -21.85
CA LEU A 367 12.11 -3.62 -20.79
C LEU A 367 13.06 -4.81 -20.54
N ASN A 368 13.50 -5.49 -21.60
CA ASN A 368 14.46 -6.59 -21.49
C ASN A 368 15.81 -6.14 -20.92
N LEU A 369 16.32 -4.98 -21.37
CA LEU A 369 17.54 -4.39 -20.84
C LEU A 369 17.37 -3.99 -19.36
N GLY A 370 16.23 -3.42 -19.00
CA GLY A 370 15.89 -3.07 -17.62
C GLY A 370 15.89 -4.30 -16.71
N VAL A 371 15.27 -5.40 -17.13
CA VAL A 371 15.30 -6.68 -16.40
C VAL A 371 16.73 -7.23 -16.32
N TYR A 372 17.50 -7.16 -17.41
CA TYR A 372 18.91 -7.59 -17.43
C TYR A 372 19.80 -6.79 -16.45
N LEU A 373 19.59 -5.48 -16.35
CA LEU A 373 20.27 -4.64 -15.37
C LEU A 373 19.77 -4.89 -13.95
N LEU A 374 18.48 -5.19 -13.77
CA LEU A 374 17.91 -5.52 -12.48
C LEU A 374 18.51 -6.82 -11.91
N TRP A 375 18.94 -7.76 -12.76
CA TRP A 375 19.73 -8.93 -12.36
C TRP A 375 21.11 -8.58 -11.76
N LYS A 376 21.61 -7.35 -11.92
CA LYS A 376 22.84 -6.88 -11.26
C LYS A 376 22.61 -6.34 -9.85
N VAL A 377 21.36 -6.23 -9.41
CA VAL A 377 20.96 -5.65 -8.12
C VAL A 377 20.60 -6.78 -7.15
N PRO A 378 21.43 -7.10 -6.14
CA PRO A 378 21.21 -8.27 -5.26
C PRO A 378 19.85 -8.30 -4.53
N PRO A 379 19.31 -7.18 -4.03
CA PRO A 379 17.97 -7.15 -3.44
C PRO A 379 16.84 -7.64 -4.35
N ALA A 380 17.01 -7.55 -5.68
CA ALA A 380 16.00 -7.96 -6.65
C ALA A 380 16.04 -9.49 -6.94
N TRP A 381 17.12 -10.19 -6.61
CA TRP A 381 17.31 -11.61 -6.97
C TRP A 381 16.20 -12.52 -6.45
N ARG A 382 15.69 -12.28 -5.24
CA ARG A 382 14.55 -13.07 -4.71
C ARG A 382 13.31 -12.93 -5.59
N MET A 383 13.00 -11.72 -6.05
CA MET A 383 11.84 -11.48 -6.92
C MET A 383 12.08 -12.08 -8.31
N LEU A 384 13.29 -11.90 -8.85
CA LEU A 384 13.66 -12.36 -10.17
C LEU A 384 13.73 -13.89 -10.26
N ASN A 385 14.37 -14.57 -9.32
CA ASN A 385 14.37 -16.04 -9.25
C ASN A 385 12.95 -16.62 -9.13
N ARG A 386 12.03 -15.87 -8.52
CA ARG A 386 10.63 -16.29 -8.33
C ARG A 386 9.76 -16.13 -9.59
N HIS A 387 9.99 -15.11 -10.42
CA HIS A 387 9.08 -14.74 -11.52
C HIS A 387 9.74 -14.67 -12.89
N PHE A 388 11.06 -14.61 -12.99
CA PHE A 388 11.82 -14.38 -14.22
C PHE A 388 12.73 -15.56 -14.59
N ILE A 389 12.66 -16.67 -13.85
CA ILE A 389 13.31 -17.95 -14.16
C ILE A 389 12.28 -19.06 -14.03
N ILE A 390 12.31 -20.00 -14.97
CA ILE A 390 11.55 -21.25 -14.88
C ILE A 390 12.50 -22.30 -14.32
N VAL A 391 12.15 -22.85 -13.16
CA VAL A 391 12.81 -24.02 -12.58
C VAL A 391 11.88 -25.21 -12.75
N ASN A 392 12.29 -26.22 -13.51
CA ASN A 392 11.42 -27.33 -13.90
C ASN A 392 11.00 -28.22 -12.72
N ALA A 393 11.83 -28.28 -11.68
CA ALA A 393 11.52 -28.98 -10.43
C ALA A 393 10.33 -28.35 -9.66
N TRP A 394 10.22 -27.01 -9.63
CA TRP A 394 9.15 -26.27 -8.96
C TRP A 394 8.69 -25.04 -9.76
N PRO A 395 8.06 -25.24 -10.92
CA PRO A 395 7.66 -24.12 -11.78
C PRO A 395 6.61 -23.26 -11.08
N ARG A 396 6.83 -21.95 -11.09
CA ARG A 396 5.83 -20.98 -10.64
C ARG A 396 5.05 -20.50 -11.85
N ALA A 397 3.73 -20.50 -11.80
CA ALA A 397 2.91 -20.18 -12.96
C ALA A 397 3.22 -18.78 -13.56
N THR A 398 3.53 -17.80 -12.71
CA THR A 398 3.90 -16.44 -13.13
C THR A 398 5.22 -16.36 -13.91
N SER A 399 6.09 -17.36 -13.73
CA SER A 399 7.35 -17.45 -14.48
C SER A 399 7.15 -17.68 -15.98
N MET A 400 5.98 -18.15 -16.42
CA MET A 400 5.67 -18.31 -17.85
C MET A 400 5.72 -16.97 -18.59
N ILE A 401 5.38 -15.87 -17.92
CA ILE A 401 5.36 -14.53 -18.50
C ILE A 401 6.69 -13.82 -18.24
N GLY A 402 7.16 -13.81 -16.98
CA GLY A 402 8.35 -13.04 -16.62
C GLY A 402 9.63 -13.57 -17.25
N SER A 403 9.74 -14.89 -17.47
CA SER A 403 10.91 -15.51 -18.12
C SER A 403 11.15 -15.01 -19.55
N VAL A 404 10.11 -14.57 -20.26
CA VAL A 404 10.20 -14.02 -21.62
C VAL A 404 11.08 -12.76 -21.65
N PHE A 405 11.13 -12.01 -20.54
CA PHE A 405 11.90 -10.76 -20.43
C PHE A 405 13.30 -10.94 -19.80
N SER A 406 13.66 -12.17 -19.42
CA SER A 406 14.88 -12.46 -18.67
C SER A 406 15.96 -13.05 -19.58
N HIS A 407 17.23 -12.72 -19.37
CA HIS A 407 18.35 -13.17 -20.20
C HIS A 407 19.58 -13.47 -19.34
N GLN A 408 20.21 -14.65 -19.53
CA GLN A 408 21.39 -15.07 -18.76
C GLN A 408 22.66 -14.30 -19.14
N THR A 409 22.92 -14.14 -20.44
CA THR A 409 24.17 -13.54 -20.95
C THR A 409 23.87 -12.35 -21.86
N LEU A 410 24.81 -11.41 -21.92
CA LEU A 410 24.70 -10.24 -22.81
C LEU A 410 24.60 -10.65 -24.28
N LYS A 411 25.32 -11.71 -24.69
CA LYS A 411 25.25 -12.27 -26.05
C LYS A 411 23.86 -12.78 -26.39
N HIS A 412 23.21 -13.52 -25.48
CA HIS A 412 21.85 -14.02 -25.68
C HIS A 412 20.83 -12.87 -25.80
N LEU A 413 20.97 -11.84 -24.96
CA LEU A 413 20.16 -10.63 -25.05
C LEU A 413 20.37 -9.91 -26.40
N ALA A 414 21.61 -9.66 -26.79
CA ALA A 414 21.94 -8.94 -28.01
C ALA A 414 21.39 -9.63 -29.26
N LEU A 415 21.46 -10.96 -29.33
CA LEU A 415 20.90 -11.74 -30.45
C LEU A 415 19.38 -11.59 -30.52
N ASN A 416 18.67 -11.78 -29.40
CA ASN A 416 17.21 -11.64 -29.38
C ASN A 416 16.76 -10.22 -29.72
N MET A 417 17.43 -9.20 -29.18
CA MET A 417 17.09 -7.80 -29.45
C MET A 417 17.44 -7.38 -30.87
N GLY A 418 18.54 -7.88 -31.44
CA GLY A 418 18.89 -7.68 -32.85
C GLY A 418 17.84 -8.28 -33.78
N LEU A 419 17.43 -9.53 -33.51
CA LEU A 419 16.37 -10.20 -34.26
C LEU A 419 15.03 -9.46 -34.17
N LEU A 420 14.70 -8.94 -32.97
CA LEU A 420 13.50 -8.13 -32.74
C LEU A 420 13.55 -6.81 -33.50
N TRP A 421 14.73 -6.18 -33.56
CA TRP A 421 14.89 -4.93 -34.30
C TRP A 421 14.75 -5.13 -35.81
N PHE A 422 15.46 -6.10 -36.39
CA PHE A 422 15.49 -6.27 -37.84
C PHE A 422 14.25 -6.95 -38.41
N ILE A 423 13.76 -8.03 -37.79
CA ILE A 423 12.60 -8.78 -38.28
C ILE A 423 11.32 -8.31 -37.61
N GLY A 424 11.38 -8.03 -36.30
CA GLY A 424 10.20 -7.62 -35.54
C GLY A 424 9.60 -6.29 -36.02
N THR A 425 10.43 -5.30 -36.39
CA THR A 425 9.90 -4.02 -36.93
C THR A 425 9.20 -4.20 -38.28
N ARG A 426 9.76 -5.04 -39.17
CA ARG A 426 9.15 -5.35 -40.47
C ARG A 426 7.82 -6.08 -40.30
N LEU A 427 7.81 -7.15 -39.52
CA LEU A 427 6.58 -7.87 -39.22
C LEU A 427 5.54 -6.95 -38.57
N HIS A 428 5.96 -6.09 -37.64
CA HIS A 428 5.06 -5.12 -37.00
C HIS A 428 4.39 -4.19 -38.02
N ASP A 429 5.11 -3.74 -39.05
CA ASP A 429 4.53 -2.92 -40.11
C ASP A 429 3.51 -3.71 -40.95
N ASP A 430 3.70 -5.03 -41.11
CA ASP A 430 2.79 -5.91 -41.87
C ASP A 430 1.50 -6.25 -41.10
N ILE A 431 1.59 -6.62 -39.83
CA ILE A 431 0.45 -7.11 -39.03
C ILE A 431 -0.15 -6.04 -38.10
N GLY A 432 0.53 -4.92 -37.91
CA GLY A 432 0.15 -3.86 -36.99
C GLY A 432 0.50 -4.12 -35.53
N ARG A 433 0.46 -3.05 -34.72
CA ARG A 433 0.92 -3.04 -33.32
C ARG A 433 0.19 -4.01 -32.39
N GLY A 434 -1.14 -4.07 -32.48
CA GLY A 434 -1.97 -4.91 -31.62
C GLY A 434 -1.65 -6.40 -31.80
N ASN A 435 -1.69 -6.86 -33.04
CA ASN A 435 -1.36 -8.24 -33.41
C ASN A 435 0.09 -8.60 -33.08
N PHE A 436 1.03 -7.69 -33.33
CA PHE A 436 2.43 -7.90 -33.01
C PHE A 436 2.68 -8.14 -31.51
N LEU A 437 2.12 -7.28 -30.64
CA LEU A 437 2.27 -7.41 -29.20
C LEU A 437 1.55 -8.67 -28.67
N ALA A 438 0.36 -8.96 -29.19
CA ALA A 438 -0.38 -10.17 -28.85
C ALA A 438 0.41 -11.43 -29.23
N LEU A 439 0.97 -11.48 -30.44
CA LEU A 439 1.80 -12.58 -30.91
C LEU A 439 3.05 -12.75 -30.05
N TYR A 440 3.78 -11.67 -29.76
CA TYR A 440 4.97 -11.71 -28.93
C TYR A 440 4.68 -12.29 -27.53
N MET A 441 3.62 -11.81 -26.87
CA MET A 441 3.26 -12.26 -25.53
C MET A 441 2.70 -13.69 -25.50
N ALA A 442 1.79 -14.02 -26.43
CA ALA A 442 1.19 -15.35 -26.51
C ALA A 442 2.22 -16.41 -26.85
N ALA A 443 3.08 -16.16 -27.85
CA ALA A 443 4.12 -17.09 -28.26
C ALA A 443 5.24 -17.21 -27.23
N GLY A 444 5.60 -16.11 -26.55
CA GLY A 444 6.55 -16.15 -25.43
C GLY A 444 6.05 -17.05 -24.30
N ALA A 445 4.81 -16.84 -23.85
CA ALA A 445 4.21 -17.66 -22.79
C ALA A 445 4.04 -19.13 -23.23
N LEU A 446 3.57 -19.37 -24.46
CA LEU A 446 3.43 -20.73 -24.99
C LEU A 446 4.79 -21.43 -25.12
N GLY A 447 5.81 -20.74 -25.62
CA GLY A 447 7.19 -21.25 -25.70
C GLY A 447 7.73 -21.65 -24.33
N SER A 448 7.58 -20.78 -23.34
CA SER A 448 7.93 -21.07 -21.93
C SER A 448 7.23 -22.32 -21.39
N PHE A 449 5.93 -22.46 -21.65
CA PHE A 449 5.17 -23.65 -21.25
C PHE A 449 5.62 -24.91 -21.98
N THR A 450 5.83 -24.85 -23.29
CA THR A 450 6.29 -26.01 -24.06
C THR A 450 7.66 -26.48 -23.61
N SER A 451 8.58 -25.56 -23.27
CA SER A 451 9.88 -25.89 -22.67
C SER A 451 9.68 -26.62 -21.34
N LEU A 452 8.86 -26.07 -20.43
CA LEU A 452 8.55 -26.71 -19.16
C LEU A 452 7.96 -28.12 -19.35
N ALA A 453 6.94 -28.25 -20.21
CA ALA A 453 6.27 -29.51 -20.48
C ALA A 453 7.23 -30.55 -21.09
N ALA A 454 8.10 -30.14 -22.02
CA ALA A 454 9.09 -31.02 -22.61
C ALA A 454 10.11 -31.52 -21.59
N HIS A 455 10.66 -30.63 -20.75
CA HIS A 455 11.64 -31.04 -19.73
C HIS A 455 11.01 -31.90 -18.63
N THR A 456 9.77 -31.61 -18.22
CA THR A 456 9.09 -32.35 -17.15
C THR A 456 8.52 -33.70 -17.59
N LEU A 457 7.94 -33.79 -18.79
CA LEU A 457 7.25 -35.00 -19.27
C LEU A 457 8.12 -35.89 -20.17
N LEU A 458 8.89 -35.30 -21.09
CA LEU A 458 9.65 -36.04 -22.09
C LEU A 458 11.06 -36.35 -21.62
N LEU A 459 11.82 -35.31 -21.25
CA LEU A 459 13.24 -35.44 -20.90
C LEU A 459 13.45 -35.89 -19.46
N LYS A 460 12.45 -35.74 -18.59
CA LYS A 460 12.52 -36.01 -17.14
C LYS A 460 13.68 -35.30 -16.44
N ASP A 461 14.12 -34.17 -17.00
CA ASP A 461 15.20 -33.35 -16.46
C ASP A 461 14.60 -32.18 -15.67
N LEU A 462 14.53 -32.37 -14.36
CA LEU A 462 13.98 -31.39 -13.42
C LEU A 462 15.01 -30.35 -12.97
N ALA A 463 16.30 -30.59 -13.21
CA ALA A 463 17.38 -29.67 -12.83
C ALA A 463 17.58 -28.56 -13.87
N ALA A 464 17.12 -28.78 -15.12
CA ALA A 464 17.12 -27.76 -16.15
C ALA A 464 16.34 -26.50 -15.72
N THR A 465 16.93 -25.34 -16.00
CA THR A 465 16.29 -24.03 -15.85
C THR A 465 16.24 -23.34 -17.20
N SER A 466 15.14 -22.66 -17.49
CA SER A 466 14.94 -21.97 -18.77
C SER A 466 14.46 -20.53 -18.58
N LEU A 467 14.91 -19.66 -19.49
CA LEU A 467 14.53 -18.25 -19.59
C LEU A 467 14.93 -17.69 -20.95
N GLY A 468 14.25 -16.66 -21.42
CA GLY A 468 14.57 -15.98 -22.68
C GLY A 468 13.36 -15.62 -23.53
N ALA A 469 13.54 -14.62 -24.38
CA ALA A 469 12.56 -14.21 -25.39
C ALA A 469 12.55 -15.13 -26.64
N SER A 470 13.42 -16.14 -26.70
CA SER A 470 13.68 -16.92 -27.92
C SER A 470 12.44 -17.60 -28.50
N GLY A 471 11.51 -18.08 -27.66
CA GLY A 471 10.24 -18.64 -28.11
C GLY A 471 9.31 -17.61 -28.76
N ALA A 472 9.30 -16.38 -28.24
CA ALA A 472 8.60 -15.27 -28.89
C ALA A 472 9.30 -14.91 -30.21
N MET A 473 10.63 -14.83 -30.21
CA MET A 473 11.41 -14.47 -31.38
C MET A 473 11.26 -15.47 -32.54
N SER A 474 11.32 -16.77 -32.27
CA SER A 474 11.13 -17.80 -33.30
C SER A 474 9.74 -17.73 -33.91
N SER A 475 8.71 -17.37 -33.13
CA SER A 475 7.36 -17.15 -33.64
C SER A 475 7.25 -15.92 -34.55
N LEU A 476 7.97 -14.83 -34.24
CA LEU A 476 8.00 -13.65 -35.10
C LEU A 476 8.67 -13.98 -36.44
N VAL A 477 9.78 -14.72 -36.40
CA VAL A 477 10.44 -15.18 -37.63
C VAL A 477 9.52 -16.10 -38.43
N ALA A 478 8.88 -17.06 -37.77
CA ALA A 478 7.94 -17.98 -38.43
C ALA A 478 6.76 -17.24 -39.05
N ALA A 479 6.14 -16.30 -38.33
CA ALA A 479 5.04 -15.49 -38.83
C ALA A 479 5.46 -14.63 -40.03
N TRP A 480 6.63 -14.01 -39.96
CA TRP A 480 7.17 -13.24 -41.08
C TRP A 480 7.42 -14.12 -42.31
N CYS A 481 8.03 -15.30 -42.12
CA CYS A 481 8.22 -16.28 -43.20
C CYS A 481 6.89 -16.77 -43.78
N MET A 482 5.88 -17.05 -42.95
CA MET A 482 4.56 -17.50 -43.41
C MET A 482 3.83 -16.42 -44.23
N LEU A 483 3.96 -15.14 -43.85
CA LEU A 483 3.37 -14.03 -44.59
C LEU A 483 4.07 -13.77 -45.93
N HIS A 484 5.36 -14.10 -46.03
CA HIS A 484 6.18 -13.88 -47.23
C HIS A 484 6.50 -15.17 -48.01
N SER A 485 5.91 -16.29 -47.60
CA SER A 485 6.04 -17.58 -48.27
C SER A 485 5.26 -17.51 -49.58
N LYS A 486 5.96 -17.21 -50.67
CA LYS A 486 5.44 -17.29 -52.04
C LYS A 486 5.54 -18.70 -52.58
#